data_AF-A0A7K2J1L6-F1
#
_entry.id   AF-A0A7K2J1L6-F1
#
_cell.length_a   1.000
_cell.length_b   1.000
_cell.length_c   1.000
_cell.angle_alpha   90.00
_cell.angle_beta   90.00
_cell.angle_gamma   90.00
#
_symmetry.space_group_name_H-M   'P 1'
#
loop_
_entity.id
_entity.type
_entity.pdbx_description
1 polymer ?
#
loop_
_entity_poly.entity_id
_entity_poly.type
_entity_poly.pdbx_seq_one_letter_code
_entity_poly.pdbx_strand_id
1 'polypeptide(L)' 'AADRSGTAGLAVGDRVWFRHTKAGELCERVDALHLVDGDRVVDVLPTYRGEGRALL' A
#
# COMPACT_ATOMS: atom_id res chain seq x y z
N ALA A 1 -15.62 27.75 -0.05
CA ALA A 1 -15.47 26.33 -0.46
C ALA A 1 -14.26 25.79 0.28
N ALA A 2 -14.40 24.73 1.08
CA ALA A 2 -13.28 24.18 1.84
C ALA A 2 -12.15 23.76 0.88
N ASP A 3 -10.93 24.17 1.21
CA ASP A 3 -9.71 23.69 0.59
C ASP A 3 -9.74 22.14 0.62
N ARG A 4 -9.72 21.53 -0.58
CA ARG A 4 -9.68 20.06 -0.73
C ARG A 4 -8.25 19.57 -0.93
N SER A 5 -7.28 20.29 -0.38
CA SER A 5 -5.93 19.79 -0.27
C SER A 5 -5.92 18.60 0.69
N GLY A 6 -5.77 17.38 0.14
CA GLY A 6 -5.59 16.16 0.94
C GLY A 6 -4.30 16.15 1.78
N THR A 7 -3.52 17.22 1.73
CA THR A 7 -2.28 17.41 2.48
C THR A 7 -2.36 18.56 3.48
N ALA A 8 -3.43 19.37 3.48
CA ALA A 8 -3.60 20.44 4.44
C ALA A 8 -3.70 19.86 5.86
N GLY A 9 -2.77 20.26 6.74
CA GLY A 9 -2.75 19.84 8.13
C GLY A 9 -1.96 18.57 8.44
N LEU A 10 -1.29 17.96 7.45
CA LEU A 10 -0.38 16.85 7.73
C LEU A 10 0.86 17.33 8.49
N ALA A 11 1.24 16.60 9.54
CA ALA A 11 2.45 16.78 10.31
C ALA A 11 3.43 15.62 10.09
N VAL A 12 4.70 15.85 10.44
CA VAL A 12 5.70 14.77 10.44
C VAL A 12 5.27 13.69 11.43
N GLY A 13 5.19 12.46 10.94
CA GLY A 13 4.75 11.30 11.73
C GLY A 13 3.33 10.84 11.41
N ASP A 14 2.53 11.65 10.70
CA ASP A 14 1.19 11.24 10.29
C ASP A 14 1.25 10.07 9.31
N ARG A 15 0.34 9.11 9.51
CA ARG A 15 0.18 7.97 8.60
C ARG A 15 -0.70 8.38 7.43
N VAL A 16 -0.16 8.25 6.23
CA VAL A 16 -0.89 8.47 4.97
C VAL A 16 -0.95 7.19 4.15
N TRP A 17 -2.07 6.98 3.47
CA TRP A 17 -2.29 5.83 2.60
C TRP A 17 -2.22 6.27 1.14
N PHE A 18 -1.29 5.69 0.38
CA PHE A 18 -1.21 5.91 -1.05
C PHE A 18 -2.06 4.86 -1.78
N ARG A 19 -2.90 5.31 -2.70
CA ARG A 19 -3.55 4.43 -3.66
C ARG A 19 -2.63 4.29 -4.87
N HIS A 20 -2.20 3.08 -5.16
CA HIS A 20 -1.43 2.82 -6.37
C HIS A 20 -2.29 3.04 -7.63
N THR A 21 -1.66 3.43 -8.73
CA THR A 21 -2.32 3.59 -10.02
C THR A 21 -2.64 2.25 -10.67
N LYS A 22 -1.84 1.21 -10.42
CA LYS A 22 -2.00 -0.14 -10.96
C LYS A 22 -1.66 -1.20 -9.92
N ALA A 23 -2.59 -2.15 -9.70
CA ALA A 23 -2.43 -3.20 -8.69
C ALA A 23 -1.22 -4.10 -8.91
N GLY A 24 -0.89 -4.40 -10.18
CA GLY A 24 0.27 -5.22 -10.52
C GLY A 24 1.60 -4.60 -10.10
N GLU A 25 1.81 -3.30 -10.37
CA GLU A 25 3.13 -2.67 -10.23
C GLU A 25 3.79 -2.84 -8.85
N LEU A 26 2.99 -2.78 -7.78
CA LEU A 26 3.43 -2.97 -6.41
C LEU A 26 3.88 -4.42 -6.17
N CYS A 27 3.08 -5.38 -6.60
CA CYS A 27 3.37 -6.82 -6.47
C CYS A 27 4.62 -7.25 -7.25
N GLU A 28 5.08 -6.42 -8.18
CA GLU A 28 6.34 -6.52 -8.94
C GLU A 28 7.56 -6.08 -8.13
N ARG A 29 7.36 -5.34 -7.03
CA ARG A 29 8.39 -4.62 -6.27
C ARG A 29 8.47 -5.03 -4.79
N VAL A 30 7.39 -5.56 -4.22
CA VAL A 30 7.34 -6.04 -2.82
C VAL A 30 7.03 -7.53 -2.78
N ASP A 31 7.50 -8.22 -1.74
CA ASP A 31 7.40 -9.69 -1.64
C ASP A 31 6.08 -10.18 -1.05
N ALA A 32 5.42 -9.36 -0.22
CA ALA A 32 4.18 -9.75 0.46
C ALA A 32 3.23 -8.56 0.64
N LEU A 33 1.94 -8.87 0.79
CA LEU A 33 0.87 -7.94 1.14
C LEU A 33 0.32 -8.30 2.52
N HIS A 34 0.18 -7.31 3.39
CA HIS A 34 -0.55 -7.45 4.66
C HIS A 34 -2.03 -7.19 4.43
N LEU A 35 -2.88 -8.15 4.76
CA LEU A 35 -4.34 -7.98 4.75
C LEU A 35 -4.74 -7.34 6.07
N VAL A 36 -5.45 -6.22 6.00
CA VAL A 36 -5.85 -5.43 7.17
C VAL A 36 -7.37 -5.42 7.30
N ASP A 37 -7.86 -5.73 8.50
CA ASP A 37 -9.24 -5.51 8.92
C ASP A 37 -9.23 -4.55 10.12
N GLY A 38 -9.79 -3.36 9.92
CA GLY A 38 -9.70 -2.26 10.90
C GLY A 38 -8.26 -1.88 11.21
N ASP A 39 -7.84 -2.13 12.45
CA ASP A 39 -6.49 -1.86 12.97
C ASP A 39 -5.61 -3.13 13.07
N ARG A 40 -6.10 -4.28 12.58
CA ARG A 40 -5.42 -5.57 12.70
C ARG A 40 -4.93 -6.08 11.36
N VAL A 41 -3.69 -6.56 11.33
CA VAL A 41 -3.23 -7.44 10.25
C VAL A 41 -3.83 -8.81 10.49
N VAL A 42 -4.66 -9.28 9.56
CA VAL A 42 -5.36 -10.56 9.66
C VAL A 42 -4.67 -11.67 8.87
N ASP A 43 -3.85 -11.31 7.88
CA ASP A 43 -3.07 -12.28 7.09
C ASP A 43 -1.88 -11.60 6.37
N VAL A 44 -0.95 -12.40 5.87
CA VAL A 44 0.18 -11.99 5.04
C VAL A 44 0.27 -12.92 3.83
N LEU A 45 -0.02 -12.39 2.64
CA LEU A 45 -0.01 -13.17 1.40
C LEU A 45 1.20 -12.82 0.55
N PRO A 46 1.84 -13.80 -0.11
CA PRO A 46 2.94 -13.51 -1.03
C PRO A 46 2.41 -12.79 -2.28
N THR A 47 3.24 -11.94 -2.85
CA THR A 47 3.03 -11.42 -4.20
C THR A 47 3.63 -12.39 -5.21
N TYR A 48 3.41 -12.16 -6.51
CA TYR A 48 4.11 -12.94 -7.52
C TYR A 48 5.64 -12.75 -7.45
N ARG A 49 6.18 -11.61 -6.99
CA ARG A 49 7.62 -11.49 -6.68
C ARG A 49 8.00 -12.42 -5.52
N GLY A 50 7.22 -12.41 -4.44
CA GLY A 50 7.43 -13.31 -3.30
C GLY A 50 7.36 -14.80 -3.68
N GLU A 51 6.59 -15.13 -4.73
CA GLU A 51 6.54 -16.47 -5.32
C GLU A 51 7.64 -16.75 -6.37
N GLY A 52 8.56 -15.81 -6.63
CA GLY A 52 9.62 -15.95 -7.63
C GLY A 52 9.14 -15.85 -9.08
N ARG A 53 7.97 -15.25 -9.30
CA ARG A 53 7.29 -15.12 -10.60
C ARG A 53 7.28 -13.69 -11.16
N ALA A 54 8.11 -12.79 -10.62
CA ALA A 54 8.35 -11.48 -11.20
C ALA A 54 9.49 -11.57 -12.24
N LEU A 55 9.17 -11.32 -13.50
CA LEU A 55 10.13 -11.28 -14.61
C LEU A 55 10.36 -9.81 -14.98
N LEU A 56 11.35 -9.17 -14.33
CA LEU A 56 11.80 -7.81 -14.62
C LEU A 56 13.06 -7.83 -15.48
#